data_AF-A0A1B6MSD7-F1
#
_entry.id   AF-A0A1B6MSD7-F1
#
_cell.length_a   1.000
_cell.length_b   1.000
_cell.length_c   1.000
_cell.angle_alpha   90.00
_cell.angle_beta   90.00
_cell.angle_gamma   90.00
#
_symmetry.space_group_name_H-M   'P 1'
#
loop_
_entity.id
_entity.type
_entity.pdbx_description
1 polymer ?
#
loop_
_entity_poly.entity_id
_entity_poly.type
_entity_poly.pdbx_seq_one_letter_code
_entity_poly.pdbx_strand_id
1 'polypeptide(L)'
;AYPGKYSISLFLSRNNATMGVSHADDLIYLLSRPVLTPLETEEDKAIMVKMTNIWVSFITTGKPSPDATTGWDPVDSNADPEANFVYLLINSPGDISQQTSTDLGNREFWDSLEFEELQNTVSPVQIKDEL
;
A
#
# COMPACT_ATOMS: atom_id res chain seq x y z
N ALA A 1 2.51 -10.11 2.16
CA ALA A 1 2.61 -9.18 1.03
C ALA A 1 3.10 -9.94 -0.20
N TYR A 2 2.58 -9.64 -1.39
CA TYR A 2 2.94 -10.31 -2.64
C TYR A 2 4.32 -9.88 -3.17
N PRO A 3 5.33 -10.77 -3.27
CA PRO A 3 6.69 -10.41 -3.67
C PRO A 3 6.90 -10.24 -5.18
N GLY A 4 5.98 -10.75 -6.00
CA GLY A 4 6.13 -10.73 -7.45
C GLY A 4 7.21 -11.64 -8.00
N LYS A 5 7.25 -11.75 -9.33
CA LYS A 5 8.40 -12.34 -10.04
C LYS A 5 9.62 -11.41 -10.04
N TYR A 6 9.37 -10.11 -10.05
CA TYR A 6 10.38 -9.07 -10.17
C TYR A 6 10.41 -8.19 -8.92
N SER A 7 11.62 -7.77 -8.55
CA SER A 7 11.84 -6.79 -7.48
C SER A 7 12.94 -5.82 -7.88
N ILE A 8 12.74 -4.54 -7.56
CA ILE A 8 13.70 -3.45 -7.68
C ILE A 8 14.96 -3.77 -6.86
N SER A 9 14.81 -4.42 -5.70
CA SER A 9 15.95 -4.82 -4.88
C SER A 9 16.89 -5.78 -5.61
N LEU A 10 16.37 -6.77 -6.35
CA LEU A 10 17.18 -7.69 -7.15
C LEU A 10 17.91 -6.96 -8.28
N PHE A 11 17.22 -6.01 -8.93
CA PHE A 11 17.80 -5.18 -9.98
C PHE A 11 18.96 -4.32 -9.46
N LEU A 12 18.81 -3.71 -8.27
CA LEU A 12 19.82 -2.82 -7.69
C LEU A 12 20.95 -3.58 -7.00
N SER A 13 20.66 -4.69 -6.32
CA SER A 13 21.65 -5.48 -5.57
C SER A 13 22.53 -6.33 -6.48
N ARG A 14 22.08 -6.60 -7.71
CA ARG A 14 22.73 -7.51 -8.68
C ARG A 14 22.95 -8.91 -8.11
N ASN A 15 22.06 -9.34 -7.22
CA ASN A 15 22.01 -10.71 -6.71
C ASN A 15 20.61 -11.30 -6.89
N ASN A 16 20.50 -12.62 -6.73
CA ASN A 16 19.24 -13.34 -6.86
C ASN A 16 18.61 -13.68 -5.49
N ALA A 17 19.01 -12.98 -4.42
CA ALA A 17 18.48 -13.23 -3.09
C ALA A 17 17.14 -12.50 -2.94
N THR A 18 16.04 -13.25 -2.86
CA THR A 18 14.72 -12.69 -2.58
C THR A 18 14.68 -12.13 -1.15
N MET A 19 14.46 -10.82 -1.01
CA MET A 19 14.41 -10.13 0.29
C MET A 19 12.99 -9.73 0.70
N GLY A 20 11.98 -10.28 0.05
CA GLY A 20 10.58 -9.88 0.20
C GLY A 20 10.21 -8.73 -0.74
N VAL A 21 9.20 -7.94 -0.33
CA VAL A 21 8.75 -6.75 -1.07
C VAL A 21 9.62 -5.57 -0.66
N SER A 22 10.26 -4.96 -1.64
CA SER A 22 11.14 -3.81 -1.46
C SER A 22 10.46 -2.50 -1.89
N HIS A 23 11.12 -1.39 -1.58
CA HIS A 23 10.65 -0.08 -2.00
C HIS A 23 10.50 0.00 -3.53
N ALA A 24 9.38 0.57 -3.99
CA ALA A 24 9.00 0.73 -5.40
C ALA A 24 8.60 -0.55 -6.17
N ASP A 25 8.50 -1.71 -5.52
CA ASP A 25 8.01 -2.95 -6.14
C ASP A 25 6.52 -2.86 -6.52
N ASP A 26 5.72 -2.14 -5.73
CA ASP A 26 4.31 -1.84 -5.99
C ASP A 26 4.11 -1.12 -7.33
N LEU A 27 5.01 -0.20 -7.68
CA LEU A 27 4.95 0.56 -8.93
C LEU A 27 5.13 -0.32 -10.18
N ILE A 28 5.72 -1.52 -10.05
CA ILE A 28 5.84 -2.47 -11.16
C ILE A 28 4.44 -2.86 -11.66
N TYR A 29 3.43 -2.86 -10.78
CA TYR A 29 2.05 -3.25 -11.08
C TYR A 29 1.14 -2.09 -11.51
N LEU A 30 1.63 -0.85 -11.49
CA LEU A 30 0.86 0.35 -11.83
C LEU A 30 1.41 1.07 -13.06
N LEU A 31 2.73 1.11 -13.21
CA LEU A 31 3.40 1.88 -14.25
C LEU A 31 4.14 0.93 -15.18
N SER A 32 3.83 1.00 -16.48
CA SER A 32 4.59 0.27 -17.48
C SER A 32 6.04 0.77 -17.49
N ARG A 33 6.99 -0.14 -17.28
CA ARG A 33 8.43 0.15 -17.41
C ARG A 33 9.05 -0.78 -18.45
N PRO A 34 9.98 -0.28 -19.30
CA PRO A 34 10.63 -1.12 -20.31
C PRO A 34 11.43 -2.31 -19.77
N VAL A 35 11.88 -2.24 -18.51
CA VAL A 35 12.82 -3.20 -17.92
C VAL A 35 12.14 -4.19 -16.97
N LEU A 36 11.02 -3.79 -16.36
CA LEU A 36 10.30 -4.58 -15.37
C LEU A 36 8.82 -4.54 -15.73
N THR A 37 8.33 -5.62 -16.33
CA THR A 37 6.96 -5.70 -16.81
C THR A 37 6.23 -6.79 -16.04
N PRO A 38 5.12 -6.51 -15.34
CA PRO A 38 4.36 -7.48 -14.54
C PRO A 38 3.56 -8.47 -15.41
N LEU A 39 3.87 -8.60 -16.70
CA LEU A 39 3.07 -9.37 -17.66
C LEU A 39 3.62 -10.78 -17.92
N GLU A 40 4.62 -11.21 -17.16
CA GLU A 40 5.26 -12.50 -17.39
C GLU A 40 4.58 -13.69 -16.72
N THR A 41 3.84 -13.47 -15.64
CA THR A 41 3.06 -14.51 -14.95
C THR A 41 1.60 -14.13 -14.90
N GLU A 42 0.71 -15.12 -14.83
CA GLU A 42 -0.72 -14.85 -14.70
C GLU A 42 -1.05 -14.24 -13.33
N GLU A 43 -0.28 -14.60 -12.29
CA GLU A 43 -0.39 -14.01 -10.96
C GLU A 43 0.03 -12.53 -10.95
N ASP A 44 1.14 -12.16 -11.59
CA ASP A 44 1.57 -10.76 -11.69
C ASP A 44 0.56 -9.92 -12.47
N LYS A 45 0.01 -10.46 -13.58
CA LYS A 45 -1.08 -9.82 -14.35
C LYS A 45 -2.32 -9.62 -13.48
N ALA A 46 -2.68 -10.61 -12.68
CA ALA A 46 -3.83 -10.51 -11.81
C ALA A 46 -3.60 -9.46 -10.71
N ILE A 47 -2.41 -9.38 -10.11
CA ILE A 47 -2.05 -8.29 -9.18
C ILE A 47 -2.12 -6.93 -9.87
N MET A 48 -1.57 -6.78 -11.08
CA MET A 48 -1.66 -5.54 -11.85
C MET A 48 -3.11 -5.08 -12.04
N VAL A 49 -4.03 -6.00 -12.36
CA VAL A 49 -5.46 -5.70 -12.46
C VAL A 49 -6.03 -5.25 -11.11
N LYS A 50 -5.74 -5.98 -10.02
CA LYS A 50 -6.23 -5.62 -8.67
C LYS A 50 -5.72 -4.25 -8.23
N MET A 51 -4.42 -3.96 -8.43
CA MET A 51 -3.80 -2.68 -8.10
C MET A 51 -4.41 -1.54 -8.93
N THR A 52 -4.61 -1.75 -10.23
CA THR A 52 -5.25 -0.75 -11.11
C THR A 52 -6.69 -0.49 -10.68
N ASN A 53 -7.46 -1.54 -10.32
CA ASN A 53 -8.84 -1.40 -9.84
C ASN A 53 -8.92 -0.56 -8.57
N ILE A 54 -8.00 -0.76 -7.61
CA ILE A 54 -7.93 0.04 -6.37
C ILE A 54 -7.83 1.53 -6.72
N TRP A 55 -6.90 1.90 -7.60
CA TRP A 55 -6.71 3.30 -8.00
C TRP A 55 -7.90 3.86 -8.79
N VAL A 56 -8.40 3.11 -9.78
CA VAL A 56 -9.52 3.55 -10.62
C VAL A 56 -10.80 3.73 -9.80
N SER A 57 -11.11 2.79 -8.91
CA SER A 57 -12.30 2.88 -8.04
C SER A 57 -12.21 4.05 -7.07
N PHE A 58 -11.03 4.32 -6.50
CA PHE A 58 -10.81 5.50 -5.68
C PHE A 58 -11.03 6.80 -6.46
N ILE A 59 -10.42 6.94 -7.64
CA ILE A 59 -10.55 8.14 -8.48
C ILE A 59 -12.01 8.36 -8.91
N THR A 60 -12.73 7.29 -9.21
CA THR A 60 -14.10 7.39 -9.76
C THR A 60 -15.19 7.50 -8.69
N THR A 61 -14.99 6.95 -7.49
CA THR A 61 -16.05 6.83 -6.47
C THR A 61 -15.66 7.34 -5.09
N GLY A 62 -14.38 7.65 -4.86
CA GLY A 62 -13.81 7.93 -3.54
C GLY A 62 -13.65 6.69 -2.65
N LYS A 63 -14.00 5.49 -3.12
CA LYS A 63 -13.90 4.23 -2.37
C LYS A 63 -12.98 3.26 -3.10
N PRO A 64 -11.76 3.01 -2.57
CA PRO A 64 -10.83 2.08 -3.20
C PRO A 64 -11.31 0.63 -3.04
N SER A 65 -11.23 -0.15 -4.11
CA SER A 65 -11.51 -1.58 -4.06
C SER A 65 -10.78 -2.37 -5.15
N PRO A 66 -10.18 -3.53 -4.82
CA PRO A 66 -9.48 -4.37 -5.78
C PRO A 66 -10.42 -5.18 -6.68
N ASP A 67 -11.67 -5.38 -6.27
CA ASP A 67 -12.71 -6.11 -7.01
C ASP A 67 -14.11 -5.74 -6.53
N ALA A 68 -15.15 -6.40 -7.04
CA ALA A 68 -16.53 -6.07 -6.69
C ALA A 68 -16.93 -6.44 -5.25
N THR A 69 -16.11 -7.24 -4.54
CA THR A 69 -16.51 -7.90 -3.29
C THR A 69 -15.67 -7.51 -2.08
N THR A 70 -14.44 -7.06 -2.30
CA THR A 70 -13.50 -6.74 -1.21
C THR A 70 -13.78 -5.34 -0.68
N GLY A 71 -14.25 -5.28 0.56
CA GLY A 71 -14.37 -4.04 1.30
C GLY A 71 -13.01 -3.55 1.81
N TRP A 72 -12.83 -2.24 1.80
CA TRP A 72 -11.74 -1.55 2.47
C TRP A 72 -12.32 -0.31 3.15
N ASP A 73 -12.52 -0.43 4.45
CA ASP A 73 -13.07 0.62 5.30
C ASP A 73 -12.03 1.73 5.51
N PRO A 74 -12.48 2.99 5.54
CA PRO A 74 -11.60 4.10 5.87
C PRO A 74 -11.16 4.02 7.34
N VAL A 75 -9.98 4.57 7.63
CA VAL A 75 -9.53 4.77 9.01
C VAL A 75 -10.48 5.75 9.71
N ASP A 76 -11.00 5.38 10.87
CA ASP A 76 -11.88 6.24 11.66
C ASP A 76 -11.05 7.33 12.35
N SER A 77 -11.28 8.59 11.98
CA SER A 77 -10.60 9.74 12.56
C SER A 77 -10.95 10.01 14.03
N ASN A 78 -12.03 9.41 14.54
CA ASN A 78 -12.46 9.56 15.93
C ASN A 78 -12.02 8.37 16.80
N ALA A 79 -11.60 7.27 16.18
CA ALA A 79 -11.03 6.15 16.89
C ALA A 79 -9.60 6.48 17.31
N ASP A 80 -9.18 5.87 18.41
CA ASP A 80 -7.78 5.90 18.82
C ASP A 80 -6.92 5.32 17.68
N PRO A 81 -6.04 6.12 17.05
CA PRO A 81 -5.20 5.66 15.95
C PRO A 81 -4.24 4.54 16.34
N GLU A 82 -4.01 4.34 17.64
CA GLU A 82 -3.13 3.33 18.22
C GLU A 82 -3.87 2.02 18.50
N ALA A 83 -5.19 2.06 18.62
CA ALA A 83 -5.95 0.90 19.04
C ALA A 83 -6.13 -0.15 17.93
N ASN A 84 -6.37 0.27 16.68
CA ASN A 84 -6.54 -0.64 15.52
C ASN A 84 -6.38 0.11 14.18
N PHE A 85 -5.15 0.20 13.66
CA PHE A 85 -4.93 0.77 12.33
C PHE A 85 -5.41 -0.19 11.25
N VAL A 86 -6.32 0.27 10.39
CA VAL A 86 -6.93 -0.51 9.31
C VAL A 86 -6.11 -0.38 8.03
N TYR A 87 -5.78 -1.49 7.38
CA TYR A 87 -5.08 -1.49 6.09
C TYR A 87 -5.52 -2.66 5.22
N LEU A 88 -5.34 -2.54 3.91
CA LEU A 88 -5.59 -3.63 2.97
C LEU A 88 -4.31 -4.44 2.76
N LEU A 89 -4.32 -5.71 3.16
CA LEU A 89 -3.21 -6.64 2.91
C LEU A 89 -3.40 -7.32 1.56
N ILE A 90 -2.43 -7.15 0.66
CA ILE A 90 -2.37 -7.84 -0.62
C ILE A 90 -1.28 -8.92 -0.54
N ASN A 91 -1.69 -10.17 -0.29
CA ASN A 91 -0.77 -11.31 -0.21
C ASN A 91 -0.64 -12.05 -1.54
N SER A 92 -1.73 -12.14 -2.29
CA SER A 92 -1.80 -12.75 -3.62
C SER A 92 -3.06 -12.27 -4.35
N PRO A 93 -3.25 -12.57 -5.65
CA PRO A 93 -4.46 -12.20 -6.37
C PRO A 93 -5.78 -12.72 -5.76
N GLY A 94 -5.71 -13.86 -5.06
CA GLY A 94 -6.86 -14.49 -4.40
C GLY A 94 -6.89 -14.31 -2.89
N ASP A 95 -5.90 -13.62 -2.31
CA ASP A 95 -5.81 -13.32 -0.88
C ASP A 95 -5.53 -11.84 -0.71
N ILE A 96 -6.63 -11.08 -0.75
CA ILE A 96 -6.67 -9.64 -0.50
C ILE A 96 -7.76 -9.41 0.54
N SER A 97 -7.38 -8.87 1.68
CA SER A 97 -8.31 -8.66 2.78
C SER A 97 -7.89 -7.48 3.64
N GLN A 98 -8.89 -6.82 4.22
CA GLN A 98 -8.65 -5.82 5.25
C GLN A 98 -8.08 -6.50 6.50
N GLN A 99 -7.09 -5.87 7.09
CA GLN A 99 -6.45 -6.27 8.33
C GLN A 99 -6.37 -5.10 9.29
N THR A 100 -6.14 -5.40 10.55
CA THR A 100 -5.90 -4.42 11.61
C THR A 100 -4.60 -4.72 12.32
N SER A 101 -3.91 -3.69 12.78
CA SER A 101 -2.71 -3.83 13.61
C SER A 101 -2.69 -2.74 14.67
N THR A 102 -2.23 -3.10 15.87
CA THR A 102 -1.93 -2.14 16.96
C THR A 102 -0.54 -1.54 16.79
N ASP A 103 0.36 -2.22 16.08
CA ASP A 103 1.78 -1.83 15.97
C ASP A 103 2.28 -1.99 14.52
N LEU A 104 1.57 -1.38 13.56
CA LEU A 104 2.00 -1.42 12.16
C LEU A 104 3.30 -0.63 11.99
N GLY A 105 4.36 -1.31 11.55
CA GLY A 105 5.66 -0.67 11.28
C GLY A 105 6.55 -0.45 12.51
N ASN A 106 6.28 -1.14 13.62
CA ASN A 106 6.94 -0.94 14.92
C ASN A 106 6.75 0.49 15.44
N ARG A 107 5.53 0.99 15.30
CA ARG A 107 5.15 2.33 15.77
C ARG A 107 5.41 2.49 17.26
N GLU A 108 5.11 1.49 18.09
CA GLU A 108 5.37 1.55 19.54
C GLU A 108 6.85 1.87 19.84
N PHE A 109 7.77 1.31 19.05
CA PHE A 109 9.20 1.61 19.16
C PHE A 109 9.49 3.05 18.76
N TRP A 110 8.98 3.52 17.61
CA TRP A 110 9.25 4.89 17.14
C TRP A 110 8.63 5.96 18.04
N ASP A 111 7.41 5.75 18.53
CA ASP A 111 6.70 6.65 19.44
C ASP A 111 7.37 6.70 20.84
N SER A 112 8.13 5.66 21.21
CA SER A 112 8.93 5.66 22.45
C SER A 112 10.15 6.58 22.39
N LEU A 113 10.53 7.03 21.20
CA LEU A 113 11.66 7.94 21.01
C LEU A 113 11.18 9.36 21.31
N GLU A 114 11.86 10.05 22.23
CA GLU A 114 11.54 11.41 22.66
C GLU A 114 11.96 12.47 21.62
N PHE A 115 11.61 12.25 20.34
CA PHE A 115 11.84 13.24 19.30
C PHE A 115 10.76 14.33 19.35
N GLU A 116 11.18 15.59 19.39
CA GLU A 116 10.31 16.71 19.04
C GLU A 116 10.11 16.68 17.52
N GLU A 117 9.16 15.86 17.05
CA GLU A 117 8.74 15.92 15.67
C GLU A 117 8.16 17.31 15.38
N LEU A 118 8.51 17.88 14.22
CA LEU A 118 7.85 19.07 13.71
C LEU A 118 6.40 18.69 13.38
N GLN A 119 5.52 18.81 14.37
CA GLN A 119 4.10 18.71 14.12
C GLN A 119 3.75 19.87 13.17
N ASN A 120 3.31 19.53 11.96
CA ASN A 120 2.56 20.47 11.14
C ASN A 120 1.33 20.84 11.95
N THR A 121 1.43 21.93 12.72
CA THR A 121 0.30 22.58 13.37
C THR A 121 -0.53 23.20 12.27
N VAL A 122 -1.29 22.35 11.56
CA VAL A 122 -2.32 22.80 10.65
C VAL A 122 -3.37 23.44 11.55
N SER A 123 -3.22 24.75 11.76
CA SER A 123 -4.37 25.60 12.10
C SER A 123 -5.49 25.22 11.14
N PRO A 124 -6.77 25.15 11.55
CA PRO A 124 -7.88 24.71 10.71
C PRO A 124 -8.13 25.76 9.61
N VAL A 125 -7.22 25.84 8.65
CA VAL A 125 -7.44 26.42 7.35
C VAL A 125 -8.25 25.38 6.63
N GLN A 126 -9.43 25.75 6.14
CA GLN A 126 -10.15 24.94 5.17
C GLN A 126 -9.18 24.61 4.05
N ILE A 127 -8.67 23.38 4.03
CA ILE A 127 -8.05 22.84 2.84
C ILE A 127 -9.20 22.75 1.84
N LYS A 128 -9.23 23.70 0.90
CA LYS A 128 -9.90 23.44 -0.36
C LYS A 128 -9.07 22.35 -1.00
N ASP A 129 -9.60 21.13 -0.98
CA ASP A 129 -9.10 20.11 -1.88
C ASP A 129 -9.42 20.61 -3.29
N GLU A 130 -8.41 21.18 -3.95
CA GLU A 130 -8.53 21.64 -5.32
C GLU A 130 -8.61 20.41 -6.22
N LEU A 131 -9.81 20.18 -6.76
CA LEU A 131 -10.05 19.40 -7.98
C LEU A 131 -9.66 20.22 -9.22
#